data_AF-A0A0L8FG91-F1
#
_entry.id   AF-A0A0L8FG91-F1
#
_cell.length_a   1.000
_cell.length_b   1.000
_cell.length_c   1.000
_cell.angle_alpha   90.00
_cell.angle_beta   90.00
_cell.angle_gamma   90.00
#
_symmetry.space_group_name_H-M   'P 1'
#
loop_
_entity.id
_entity.type
_entity.pdbx_description
1 polymer ?
#
loop_
_entity_poly.entity_id
_entity_poly.type
_entity_poly.pdbx_seq_one_letter_code
_entity_poly.pdbx_strand_id
1 'polypeptide(L)'
;MNTEQVHHISKQQFMQIRVDFVRHVDDIESFLDEALSNGLLIEGHRNEIMSQRNPDDQIRKLHDYIFKKLPYDSDKLMSALKKSKHIKIFDLLDEQTAYPMKFKPHGRVILINNVKFDDEETYKERHGSEKDVEGITKLFTDFNFDVHPHPNKTAKEMKIIIEEATSKSTSGEDCFVMFLMSHGIIGNIVGTDGKELSYSTINTILKESSQLKDKPKLIYINACQAKSEKEDVKQYFDVADLHVTFATVPESLAYRSSKRGSLFIESLLTVYKNNKEKCGISSLSFEINAQVAEKNDKISKDQVSSNYSTLKREVILQATD
;
A
#
# COMPACT_ATOMS: atom_id res chain seq x y z
N MET A 1 25.20 2.19 -0.87
CA MET A 1 25.02 2.35 0.59
C MET A 1 23.87 1.43 0.97
N ASN A 2 24.11 0.41 1.80
CA ASN A 2 23.04 -0.46 2.30
C ASN A 2 22.11 0.41 3.15
N THR A 3 20.90 0.65 2.68
CA THR A 3 19.84 1.23 3.49
C THR A 3 19.47 0.19 4.55
N GLU A 4 19.90 0.41 5.80
CA GLU A 4 19.47 -0.42 6.92
C GLU A 4 17.95 -0.34 7.03
N GLN A 5 17.28 -1.47 6.80
CA GLN A 5 15.85 -1.61 7.00
C GLN A 5 15.56 -1.38 8.49
N VAL A 6 14.84 -0.31 8.80
CA VAL A 6 14.43 0.02 10.17
C VAL A 6 13.20 -0.83 10.50
N HIS A 7 13.32 -1.72 11.48
CA HIS A 7 12.24 -2.59 11.92
C HIS A 7 11.50 -1.93 13.08
N HIS A 8 10.17 -2.00 13.06
CA HIS A 8 9.34 -1.63 14.20
C HIS A 8 8.48 -2.82 14.61
N ILE A 9 8.85 -3.46 15.72
CA ILE A 9 8.12 -4.60 16.29
C ILE A 9 7.36 -4.13 17.51
N SER A 10 6.04 -4.06 17.40
CA SER A 10 5.21 -3.68 18.55
C SER A 10 5.16 -4.79 19.61
N LYS A 11 4.91 -4.40 20.86
CA LYS A 11 4.67 -5.37 21.96
C LYS A 11 3.53 -6.34 21.64
N GLN A 12 2.48 -5.86 20.98
CA GLN A 12 1.33 -6.68 20.58
C GLN A 12 1.71 -7.72 19.53
N GLN A 13 2.47 -7.31 18.51
CA GLN A 13 3.01 -8.19 17.47
C GLN A 13 3.90 -9.28 18.08
N PHE A 14 4.82 -8.92 18.97
CA PHE A 14 5.70 -9.89 19.62
C PHE A 14 4.95 -10.86 20.56
N MET A 15 3.84 -10.41 21.16
CA MET A 15 2.96 -11.28 21.97
C MET A 15 2.19 -12.29 21.13
N GLN A 16 1.75 -11.92 19.93
CA GLN A 16 0.99 -12.81 19.05
C GLN A 16 1.80 -14.04 18.64
N ILE A 17 3.12 -13.89 18.49
CA ILE A 17 4.00 -14.98 18.08
C ILE A 17 4.58 -15.78 19.26
N ARG A 18 4.13 -15.57 20.51
CA ARG A 18 4.75 -16.19 21.70
C ARG A 18 4.81 -17.72 21.60
N VAL A 19 3.76 -18.34 21.07
CA VAL A 19 3.70 -19.80 20.89
C VAL A 19 4.72 -20.26 19.86
N ASP A 20 4.81 -19.57 18.71
CA ASP A 20 5.79 -19.86 17.67
C ASP A 20 7.22 -19.62 18.16
N PHE A 21 7.44 -18.57 18.97
CA PHE A 21 8.73 -18.23 19.57
C PHE A 21 9.26 -19.38 20.44
N VAL A 22 8.43 -19.95 21.32
CA VAL A 22 8.81 -21.12 22.12
C VAL A 22 9.05 -22.35 21.25
N ARG A 23 8.31 -22.50 20.16
CA ARG A 23 8.40 -23.67 19.28
C ARG A 23 9.59 -23.65 18.31
N HIS A 24 10.06 -22.46 17.91
CA HIS A 24 10.98 -22.29 16.79
C HIS A 24 12.30 -21.60 17.16
N VAL A 25 12.51 -21.24 18.43
CA VAL A 25 13.85 -20.94 18.96
C VAL A 25 14.46 -22.24 19.48
N ASP A 26 15.12 -22.98 18.59
CA ASP A 26 15.69 -24.30 18.86
C ASP A 26 17.15 -24.25 19.35
N ASP A 27 17.93 -23.26 18.91
CA ASP A 27 19.31 -23.01 19.37
C ASP A 27 19.40 -21.71 20.18
N ILE A 28 18.93 -21.76 21.42
CA ILE A 28 18.89 -20.60 22.31
C ILE A 28 20.27 -20.00 22.57
N GLU A 29 21.33 -20.82 22.64
CA GLU A 29 22.69 -20.34 22.93
C GLU A 29 23.22 -19.47 21.79
N SER A 30 23.07 -19.91 20.54
CA SER A 30 23.42 -19.10 19.37
C SER A 30 22.65 -17.78 19.32
N PHE A 31 21.38 -17.79 19.72
CA PHE A 31 20.61 -16.54 19.84
C PHE A 31 21.17 -15.62 20.92
N LEU A 32 21.46 -16.16 22.11
CA LEU A 32 21.94 -15.39 23.25
C LEU A 32 23.30 -14.75 22.96
N ASP A 33 24.21 -15.46 22.30
CA ASP A 33 25.52 -14.92 21.93
C ASP A 33 25.39 -13.70 20.98
N GLU A 34 24.51 -13.78 19.98
CA GLU A 34 24.23 -12.65 19.07
C GLU A 34 23.51 -11.49 19.77
N ALA A 35 22.56 -11.80 20.67
CA ALA A 35 21.82 -10.82 21.45
C ALA A 35 22.71 -10.09 22.47
N LEU A 36 23.72 -10.76 23.03
CA LEU A 36 24.73 -10.13 23.87
C LEU A 36 25.67 -9.26 23.02
N SER A 37 26.13 -9.78 21.88
CA SER A 37 27.05 -9.08 20.97
C SER A 37 26.49 -7.74 20.48
N ASN A 38 25.20 -7.67 20.19
CA ASN A 38 24.55 -6.44 19.72
C ASN A 38 23.89 -5.59 20.82
N GLY A 39 24.05 -5.97 22.09
CA GLY A 39 23.50 -5.26 23.25
C GLY A 39 21.98 -5.34 23.40
N LEU A 40 21.31 -6.28 22.73
CA LEU A 40 19.91 -6.61 23.02
C LEU A 40 19.78 -7.17 24.44
N LEU A 41 20.72 -7.99 24.90
CA LEU A 41 20.76 -8.54 26.26
C LEU A 41 22.08 -8.21 26.96
N ILE A 42 22.13 -8.47 28.26
CA ILE A 42 23.33 -8.39 29.09
C ILE A 42 23.55 -9.74 29.76
N GLU A 43 24.76 -10.02 30.25
CA GLU A 43 25.10 -11.33 30.84
C GLU A 43 24.22 -11.72 32.02
N GLY A 44 23.75 -10.74 32.81
CA GLY A 44 22.77 -11.00 33.86
C GLY A 44 21.49 -11.68 33.33
N HIS A 45 21.01 -11.28 32.15
CA HIS A 45 19.85 -11.92 31.51
C HIS A 45 20.17 -13.35 31.07
N ARG A 46 21.36 -13.60 30.48
CA ARG A 46 21.76 -14.97 30.08
C ARG A 46 21.77 -15.90 31.27
N ASN A 47 22.38 -15.49 32.39
CA ASN A 47 22.43 -16.30 33.59
C ASN A 47 21.03 -16.64 34.13
N GLU A 48 20.13 -15.66 34.16
CA GLU A 48 18.74 -15.89 34.58
C GLU A 48 17.97 -16.80 33.62
N ILE A 49 18.17 -16.64 32.31
CA ILE A 49 17.54 -17.47 31.27
C ILE A 49 18.05 -18.90 31.38
N MET A 50 19.36 -19.12 31.39
CA MET A 50 19.96 -20.46 31.41
C MET A 50 19.75 -21.20 32.73
N SER A 51 19.46 -20.48 33.83
CA SER A 51 19.08 -21.10 35.11
C SER A 51 17.67 -21.69 35.16
N GLN A 52 16.84 -21.49 34.13
CA GLN A 52 15.50 -22.09 34.08
C GLN A 52 15.57 -23.62 33.95
N ARG A 53 14.53 -24.30 34.46
CA ARG A 53 14.53 -25.75 34.69
C ARG A 53 14.54 -26.59 33.40
N ASN A 54 13.99 -26.07 32.31
CA ASN A 54 13.85 -26.77 31.04
C ASN A 54 13.93 -25.77 29.87
N PRO A 55 14.21 -26.25 28.63
CA PRO A 55 14.39 -25.38 27.46
C PRO A 55 13.21 -24.45 27.19
N ASP A 56 11.97 -24.94 27.27
CA ASP A 56 10.80 -24.08 27.04
C ASP A 56 10.73 -22.90 28.03
N ASP A 57 11.02 -23.15 29.31
CA ASP A 57 11.03 -22.10 30.34
C ASP A 57 12.18 -21.10 30.10
N GLN A 58 13.33 -21.56 29.59
CA GLN A 58 14.40 -20.68 29.14
C GLN A 58 13.91 -19.74 28.02
N ILE A 59 13.25 -20.29 27.00
CA ILE A 59 12.73 -19.51 25.86
C ILE A 59 11.60 -18.56 26.29
N ARG A 60 10.72 -18.99 27.21
CA ARG A 60 9.68 -18.11 27.78
C ARG A 60 10.30 -16.93 28.55
N LYS A 61 11.32 -17.19 29.35
CA LYS A 61 12.05 -16.15 30.10
C LYS A 61 12.77 -15.19 29.15
N LEU A 62 13.38 -15.71 28.07
CA LEU A 62 13.97 -14.92 27.01
C LEU A 62 12.95 -13.99 26.34
N HIS A 63 11.79 -14.53 25.98
CA HIS A 63 10.68 -13.76 25.40
C HIS A 63 10.26 -12.61 26.33
N ASP A 64 10.11 -12.85 27.63
CA ASP A 64 9.73 -11.82 28.60
C ASP A 64 10.75 -10.66 28.68
N TYR A 65 12.05 -10.94 28.55
CA TYR A 65 13.08 -9.90 28.51
C TYR A 65 13.04 -9.07 27.23
N ILE A 66 12.92 -9.74 26.08
CA ILE A 66 12.81 -9.06 24.77
C ILE A 66 11.54 -8.18 24.74
N PHE A 67 10.41 -8.69 25.24
CA PHE A 67 9.15 -7.97 25.30
C PHE A 67 9.27 -6.61 26.02
N LYS A 68 10.08 -6.54 27.09
CA LYS A 68 10.30 -5.29 27.84
C LYS A 68 11.11 -4.25 27.06
N LYS A 69 11.94 -4.69 26.12
CA LYS A 69 12.85 -3.86 25.31
C LYS A 69 12.22 -3.35 24.02
N LEU A 70 11.15 -3.98 23.57
CA LEU A 70 10.38 -3.54 22.41
C LEU A 70 9.50 -2.32 22.75
N PRO A 71 9.27 -1.41 21.77
CA PRO A 71 9.71 -1.48 20.38
C PRO A 71 11.13 -0.94 20.11
N TYR A 72 11.80 -0.38 21.11
CA TYR A 72 13.04 0.38 20.93
C TYR A 72 14.23 -0.44 20.41
N ASP A 73 14.35 -1.71 20.84
CA ASP A 73 15.43 -2.60 20.39
C ASP A 73 14.99 -3.53 19.23
N SER A 74 14.01 -3.13 18.40
CA SER A 74 13.48 -3.95 17.29
C SER A 74 14.57 -4.37 16.30
N ASP A 75 15.44 -3.44 15.90
CA ASP A 75 16.53 -3.74 14.96
C ASP A 75 17.56 -4.72 15.54
N LYS A 76 17.82 -4.63 16.85
CA LYS A 76 18.73 -5.56 17.54
C LYS A 76 18.11 -6.96 17.62
N LEU A 77 16.80 -7.06 17.87
CA LEU A 77 16.08 -8.33 17.82
C LEU A 77 16.16 -8.96 16.42
N MET A 78 15.85 -8.20 15.38
CA MET A 78 15.89 -8.69 14.00
C MET A 78 17.31 -9.08 13.56
N SER A 79 18.32 -8.29 13.95
CA SER A 79 19.73 -8.61 13.72
C SER A 79 20.16 -9.90 14.43
N ALA A 80 19.79 -10.07 15.70
CA ALA A 80 20.10 -11.29 16.46
C ALA A 80 19.44 -12.53 15.84
N LEU A 81 18.13 -12.46 15.51
CA LEU A 81 17.40 -13.55 14.86
C LEU A 81 18.03 -13.96 13.52
N LYS A 82 18.41 -12.97 12.70
CA LYS A 82 19.00 -13.22 11.38
C LYS A 82 20.38 -13.88 11.49
N LYS A 83 21.26 -13.36 12.36
CA LYS A 83 22.63 -13.87 12.52
C LYS A 83 22.67 -15.24 13.17
N SER A 84 21.81 -15.48 14.16
CA SER A 84 21.64 -16.78 14.82
C SER A 84 20.81 -17.78 14.00
N LYS A 85 20.42 -17.43 12.77
CA LYS A 85 19.67 -18.30 11.83
C LYS A 85 18.28 -18.75 12.31
N HIS A 86 17.65 -18.00 13.21
CA HIS A 86 16.26 -18.21 13.62
C HIS A 86 15.27 -17.62 12.59
N ILE A 87 15.40 -18.08 11.34
CA ILE A 87 14.72 -17.50 10.17
C ILE A 87 13.20 -17.55 10.31
N LYS A 88 12.63 -18.61 10.87
CA LYS A 88 11.16 -18.70 11.06
C LYS A 88 10.59 -17.58 11.93
N ILE A 89 11.28 -17.23 13.01
CA ILE A 89 10.84 -16.15 13.90
C ILE A 89 11.15 -14.79 13.28
N PHE A 90 12.29 -14.66 12.61
CA PHE A 90 12.62 -13.48 11.82
C PHE A 90 11.50 -13.19 10.82
N ASP A 91 11.12 -14.17 10.01
CA ASP A 91 10.07 -14.04 9.00
C ASP A 91 8.72 -13.70 9.65
N LEU A 92 8.30 -14.36 10.73
CA LEU A 92 7.04 -14.03 11.42
C LEU A 92 6.98 -12.58 11.95
N LEU A 93 8.12 -12.00 12.31
CA LEU A 93 8.23 -10.63 12.78
C LEU A 93 8.41 -9.64 11.62
N ASP A 94 9.11 -10.03 10.55
CA ASP A 94 9.29 -9.23 9.33
C ASP A 94 7.97 -9.16 8.53
N GLU A 95 7.28 -10.30 8.36
CA GLU A 95 5.98 -10.48 7.69
C GLU A 95 4.84 -9.69 8.36
N GLN A 96 5.04 -9.13 9.55
CA GLN A 96 4.04 -8.28 10.20
C GLN A 96 4.23 -6.78 9.93
N THR A 97 5.34 -6.37 9.32
CA THR A 97 5.53 -4.97 8.91
C THR A 97 4.93 -4.67 7.53
N ALA A 98 4.77 -5.69 6.68
CA ALA A 98 4.18 -5.58 5.35
C ALA A 98 3.06 -6.60 5.09
N TYR A 99 2.18 -6.33 4.13
CA TYR A 99 1.24 -7.33 3.61
C TYR A 99 1.99 -8.38 2.77
N PRO A 100 1.59 -9.66 2.85
CA PRO A 100 2.18 -10.68 1.99
C PRO A 100 1.79 -10.43 0.52
N MET A 101 2.80 -10.38 -0.35
CA MET A 101 2.65 -10.28 -1.81
C MET A 101 3.23 -11.57 -2.44
N LYS A 102 2.50 -12.69 -2.35
CA LYS A 102 2.99 -14.05 -2.60
C LYS A 102 2.54 -14.64 -3.94
N PHE A 103 1.41 -14.18 -4.48
CA PHE A 103 0.82 -14.72 -5.71
C PHE A 103 1.42 -14.08 -6.97
N LYS A 104 1.39 -14.81 -8.08
CA LYS A 104 1.73 -14.31 -9.41
C LYS A 104 0.63 -14.73 -10.39
N PRO A 105 -0.20 -13.80 -10.88
CA PRO A 105 -0.19 -12.37 -10.55
C PRO A 105 -0.57 -12.08 -9.08
N HIS A 106 -0.11 -10.96 -8.53
CA HIS A 106 -0.49 -10.49 -7.18
C HIS A 106 -1.98 -10.17 -7.09
N GLY A 107 -2.62 -9.88 -8.22
CA GLY A 107 -4.03 -9.58 -8.32
C GLY A 107 -4.34 -8.91 -9.65
N ARG A 108 -5.56 -8.40 -9.75
CA ARG A 108 -6.02 -7.62 -10.90
C ARG A 108 -5.93 -6.13 -10.62
N VAL A 109 -5.58 -5.36 -11.66
CA VAL A 109 -5.69 -3.90 -11.68
C VAL A 109 -6.90 -3.52 -12.51
N ILE A 110 -7.94 -2.98 -11.87
CA ILE A 110 -9.13 -2.48 -12.55
C ILE A 110 -8.87 -1.04 -12.99
N LEU A 111 -8.65 -0.83 -14.29
CA LEU A 111 -8.26 0.47 -14.85
C LEU A 111 -9.42 1.10 -15.62
N ILE A 112 -10.26 1.87 -14.93
CA ILE A 112 -11.37 2.60 -15.56
C ILE A 112 -10.85 3.95 -16.06
N ASN A 113 -10.94 4.16 -17.38
CA ASN A 113 -10.45 5.36 -18.04
C ASN A 113 -11.49 5.96 -18.99
N ASN A 114 -12.10 7.07 -18.59
CA ASN A 114 -13.08 7.78 -19.41
C ASN A 114 -12.39 8.91 -20.17
N VAL A 115 -12.46 8.86 -21.50
CA VAL A 115 -11.81 9.82 -22.39
C VAL A 115 -12.82 10.71 -23.11
N LYS A 116 -13.86 10.07 -23.65
CA LYS A 116 -14.91 10.71 -24.45
C LYS A 116 -16.23 10.69 -23.68
N PHE A 117 -16.98 11.78 -23.76
CA PHE A 117 -18.21 12.00 -23.00
C PHE A 117 -19.33 12.40 -23.96
N ASP A 118 -20.56 12.03 -23.63
CA ASP A 118 -21.73 12.27 -24.47
C ASP A 118 -22.04 13.78 -24.58
N ASP A 119 -21.80 14.51 -23.50
CA ASP A 119 -21.86 15.98 -23.44
C ASP A 119 -20.45 16.57 -23.52
N GLU A 120 -19.96 16.77 -24.75
CA GLU A 120 -18.63 17.34 -25.01
C GLU A 120 -18.52 18.83 -24.64
N GLU A 121 -19.64 19.55 -24.50
CA GLU A 121 -19.66 20.96 -24.09
C GLU A 121 -19.31 21.08 -22.60
N THR A 122 -19.95 20.24 -21.78
CA THR A 122 -19.70 20.19 -20.33
C THR A 122 -18.38 19.47 -20.01
N TYR A 123 -18.14 18.33 -20.67
CA TYR A 123 -17.03 17.42 -20.36
C TYR A 123 -16.10 17.25 -21.56
N LYS A 124 -15.12 18.15 -21.66
CA LYS A 124 -14.13 18.12 -22.75
C LYS A 124 -13.40 16.79 -22.85
N GLU A 125 -13.11 16.37 -24.08
CA GLU A 125 -12.32 15.16 -24.34
C GLU A 125 -11.00 15.16 -23.59
N ARG A 126 -10.68 14.02 -23.00
CA ARG A 126 -9.50 13.83 -22.18
C ARG A 126 -8.33 13.31 -23.04
N HIS A 127 -7.75 14.16 -23.89
CA HIS A 127 -6.53 13.83 -24.64
C HIS A 127 -5.30 13.55 -23.76
N GLY A 128 -4.49 12.57 -24.17
CA GLY A 128 -3.25 12.17 -23.49
C GLY A 128 -3.47 11.15 -22.38
N SER A 129 -4.73 10.82 -22.04
CA SER A 129 -5.03 9.78 -21.04
C SER A 129 -4.61 8.38 -21.50
N GLU A 130 -4.42 8.19 -22.81
CA GLU A 130 -3.89 6.96 -23.39
C GLU A 130 -2.46 6.70 -22.90
N LYS A 131 -1.66 7.75 -22.68
CA LYS A 131 -0.31 7.65 -22.15
C LYS A 131 -0.30 7.22 -20.68
N ASP A 132 -1.27 7.69 -19.92
CA ASP A 132 -1.48 7.24 -18.54
C ASP A 132 -1.80 5.73 -18.52
N VAL A 133 -2.73 5.27 -19.38
CA VAL A 133 -3.09 3.85 -19.49
C VAL A 133 -1.90 2.99 -19.91
N GLU A 134 -1.14 3.41 -20.92
CA GLU A 134 0.07 2.71 -21.39
C GLU A 134 1.10 2.54 -20.26
N GLY A 135 1.37 3.63 -19.53
CA GLY A 135 2.33 3.65 -18.44
C GLY A 135 1.90 2.81 -17.23
N ILE A 136 0.63 2.91 -16.82
CA ILE A 136 0.05 2.08 -15.74
C ILE A 136 0.11 0.61 -16.12
N THR A 137 -0.35 0.27 -17.33
CA THR A 137 -0.38 -1.11 -17.81
C THR A 137 1.02 -1.72 -17.78
N LYS A 138 2.01 -1.01 -18.31
CA LYS A 138 3.40 -1.47 -18.31
C LYS A 138 3.92 -1.67 -16.89
N LEU A 139 3.86 -0.64 -16.04
CA LEU A 139 4.47 -0.69 -14.72
C LEU A 139 3.82 -1.73 -13.80
N PHE A 140 2.50 -1.84 -13.82
CA PHE A 140 1.81 -2.83 -12.98
C PHE A 140 1.97 -4.25 -13.52
N THR A 141 2.16 -4.43 -14.84
CA THR A 141 2.61 -5.73 -15.39
C THR A 141 4.00 -6.08 -14.89
N ASP A 142 4.94 -5.12 -14.88
CA ASP A 142 6.29 -5.32 -14.32
C ASP A 142 6.23 -5.72 -12.83
N PHE A 143 5.25 -5.18 -12.08
CA PHE A 143 4.92 -5.57 -10.71
C PHE A 143 4.07 -6.86 -10.60
N ASN A 144 3.97 -7.70 -11.63
CA ASN A 144 3.18 -8.94 -11.65
C ASN A 144 1.68 -8.78 -11.37
N PHE A 145 1.04 -7.73 -11.89
CA PHE A 145 -0.42 -7.63 -11.91
C PHE A 145 -1.00 -7.97 -13.27
N ASP A 146 -2.23 -8.47 -13.26
CA ASP A 146 -3.06 -8.59 -14.45
C ASP A 146 -3.90 -7.31 -14.63
N VAL A 147 -3.55 -6.49 -15.63
CA VAL A 147 -4.17 -5.17 -15.82
C VAL A 147 -5.37 -5.27 -16.76
N HIS A 148 -6.54 -4.84 -16.28
CA HIS A 148 -7.83 -4.92 -16.98
C HIS A 148 -8.33 -3.50 -17.32
N PRO A 149 -8.09 -2.99 -18.54
CA PRO A 149 -8.56 -1.67 -18.95
C PRO A 149 -10.05 -1.66 -19.29
N HIS A 150 -10.77 -0.67 -18.78
CA HIS A 150 -12.17 -0.40 -19.06
C HIS A 150 -12.32 1.03 -19.60
N PRO A 151 -12.23 1.23 -20.92
CA PRO A 151 -12.36 2.56 -21.51
C PRO A 151 -13.82 3.01 -21.57
N ASN A 152 -14.05 4.30 -21.36
CA ASN A 152 -15.31 5.01 -21.63
C ASN A 152 -16.55 4.29 -21.07
N LYS A 153 -16.72 4.39 -19.74
CA LYS A 153 -17.82 3.78 -18.99
C LYS A 153 -18.75 4.84 -18.42
N THR A 154 -20.05 4.61 -18.60
CA THR A 154 -21.10 5.34 -17.89
C THR A 154 -20.99 5.12 -16.38
N ALA A 155 -21.61 5.99 -15.58
CA ALA A 155 -21.59 5.85 -14.13
C ALA A 155 -22.12 4.47 -13.67
N LYS A 156 -23.15 3.97 -14.35
CA LYS A 156 -23.75 2.65 -14.09
C LYS A 156 -22.80 1.52 -14.42
N GLU A 157 -22.13 1.55 -15.57
CA GLU A 157 -21.16 0.52 -15.94
C GLU A 157 -19.95 0.52 -15.03
N MET A 158 -19.43 1.69 -14.64
CA MET A 158 -18.34 1.80 -13.65
C MET A 158 -18.72 1.08 -12.35
N LYS A 159 -19.93 1.35 -11.84
CA LYS A 159 -20.44 0.69 -10.63
C LYS A 159 -20.47 -0.83 -10.78
N ILE A 160 -21.05 -1.34 -11.88
CA ILE A 160 -21.15 -2.79 -12.14
C ILE A 160 -19.76 -3.42 -12.23
N ILE A 161 -18.81 -2.78 -12.91
CA ILE A 161 -17.43 -3.27 -13.03
C ILE A 161 -16.79 -3.40 -11.64
N ILE A 162 -16.99 -2.41 -10.76
CA ILE A 162 -16.45 -2.45 -9.40
C ILE A 162 -17.10 -3.59 -8.60
N GLU A 163 -18.44 -3.71 -8.62
CA GLU A 163 -19.17 -4.80 -7.95
C GLU A 163 -18.73 -6.19 -8.44
N GLU A 164 -18.55 -6.36 -9.75
CA GLU A 164 -18.06 -7.62 -10.32
C GLU A 164 -16.60 -7.88 -9.94
N ALA A 165 -15.74 -6.87 -9.95
CA ALA A 165 -14.34 -7.03 -9.63
C ALA A 165 -14.14 -7.45 -8.17
N THR A 166 -14.87 -6.82 -7.23
CA THR A 166 -14.81 -7.15 -5.80
C THR A 166 -15.45 -8.50 -5.49
N SER A 167 -16.52 -8.90 -6.18
CA SER A 167 -17.17 -10.21 -5.98
C SER A 167 -16.40 -11.38 -6.58
N LYS A 168 -15.67 -11.15 -7.68
CA LYS A 168 -14.81 -12.16 -8.34
C LYS A 168 -13.41 -12.25 -7.73
N SER A 169 -13.08 -11.43 -6.73
CA SER A 169 -11.78 -11.55 -6.05
C SER A 169 -11.66 -12.90 -5.35
N THR A 170 -10.48 -13.52 -5.43
CA THR A 170 -10.27 -14.89 -4.92
C THR A 170 -9.19 -14.93 -3.84
N SER A 171 -9.09 -16.01 -3.08
CA SER A 171 -7.99 -16.20 -2.11
C SER A 171 -6.60 -16.29 -2.75
N GLY A 172 -6.50 -16.40 -4.08
CA GLY A 172 -5.25 -16.37 -4.84
C GLY A 172 -4.83 -14.97 -5.32
N GLU A 173 -5.42 -13.90 -4.78
CA GLU A 173 -5.00 -12.52 -5.01
C GLU A 173 -4.52 -11.91 -3.69
N ASP A 174 -3.33 -11.33 -3.68
CA ASP A 174 -2.72 -10.66 -2.54
C ASP A 174 -3.41 -9.32 -2.25
N CYS A 175 -3.74 -8.55 -3.30
CA CYS A 175 -4.32 -7.22 -3.16
C CYS A 175 -5.32 -6.87 -4.27
N PHE A 176 -6.11 -5.82 -4.01
CA PHE A 176 -7.04 -5.23 -4.98
C PHE A 176 -6.55 -3.86 -5.40
N VAL A 177 -6.35 -3.64 -6.70
CA VAL A 177 -5.88 -2.35 -7.23
C VAL A 177 -6.90 -1.77 -8.19
N MET A 178 -7.20 -0.48 -8.05
CA MET A 178 -8.13 0.21 -8.93
C MET A 178 -7.62 1.61 -9.30
N PHE A 179 -7.68 1.92 -10.59
CA PHE A 179 -7.47 3.26 -11.12
C PHE A 179 -8.79 3.80 -11.66
N LEU A 180 -9.14 5.00 -11.22
CA LEU A 180 -10.33 5.74 -11.63
C LEU A 180 -9.87 7.04 -12.29
N MET A 181 -9.95 7.12 -13.61
CA MET A 181 -9.46 8.27 -14.39
C MET A 181 -10.58 8.87 -15.24
N SER A 182 -11.09 10.04 -14.84
CA SER A 182 -12.21 10.71 -15.51
C SER A 182 -12.24 12.20 -15.17
N HIS A 183 -13.30 12.91 -15.58
CA HIS A 183 -13.71 14.13 -14.91
C HIS A 183 -14.27 13.80 -13.51
N GLY A 184 -14.27 14.81 -12.64
CA GLY A 184 -14.75 14.65 -11.27
C GLY A 184 -15.19 15.98 -10.69
N ILE A 185 -15.97 15.85 -9.64
CA ILE A 185 -16.34 16.91 -8.71
C ILE A 185 -16.08 16.39 -7.29
N ILE A 186 -16.17 17.24 -6.27
CA ILE A 186 -16.00 16.79 -4.88
C ILE A 186 -16.93 15.61 -4.59
N GLY A 187 -16.36 14.55 -4.00
CA GLY A 187 -17.08 13.34 -3.60
C GLY A 187 -17.47 12.38 -4.72
N ASN A 188 -17.28 12.72 -6.00
CA ASN A 188 -17.82 11.96 -7.12
C ASN A 188 -16.88 11.85 -8.34
N ILE A 189 -16.95 10.71 -9.03
CA ILE A 189 -16.36 10.53 -10.36
C ILE A 189 -17.46 10.53 -11.44
N VAL A 190 -17.18 11.14 -12.59
CA VAL A 190 -18.15 11.31 -13.67
C VAL A 190 -18.02 10.19 -14.71
N GLY A 191 -19.15 9.59 -15.09
CA GLY A 191 -19.28 8.66 -16.20
C GLY A 191 -19.36 9.35 -17.55
N THR A 192 -19.22 8.60 -18.64
CA THR A 192 -19.32 9.16 -20.00
C THR A 192 -20.69 9.77 -20.32
N ASP A 193 -21.73 9.31 -19.62
CA ASP A 193 -23.10 9.83 -19.66
C ASP A 193 -23.31 11.11 -18.84
N GLY A 194 -22.22 11.71 -18.32
CA GLY A 194 -22.26 12.90 -17.47
C GLY A 194 -22.81 12.65 -16.06
N LYS A 195 -23.22 11.43 -15.74
CA LYS A 195 -23.73 11.05 -14.41
C LYS A 195 -22.59 10.80 -13.44
N GLU A 196 -22.90 10.94 -12.17
CA GLU A 196 -21.94 10.82 -11.08
C GLU A 196 -22.02 9.45 -10.40
N LEU A 197 -20.87 8.91 -10.02
CA LEU A 197 -20.71 7.80 -9.10
C LEU A 197 -19.98 8.31 -7.86
N SER A 198 -20.63 8.25 -6.70
CA SER A 198 -20.05 8.76 -5.46
C SER A 198 -18.97 7.84 -4.89
N TYR A 199 -17.93 8.44 -4.32
CA TYR A 199 -16.87 7.71 -3.60
C TYR A 199 -17.45 6.94 -2.42
N SER A 200 -18.49 7.46 -1.76
CA SER A 200 -19.22 6.74 -0.70
C SER A 200 -19.86 5.44 -1.21
N THR A 201 -20.42 5.43 -2.43
CA THR A 201 -20.96 4.20 -3.04
C THR A 201 -19.85 3.18 -3.29
N ILE A 202 -18.71 3.64 -3.81
CA ILE A 202 -17.52 2.80 -4.03
C ILE A 202 -17.02 2.22 -2.71
N ASN A 203 -16.95 3.05 -1.66
CA ASN A 203 -16.57 2.62 -0.32
C ASN A 203 -17.51 1.54 0.23
N THR A 204 -18.83 1.69 0.08
CA THR A 204 -19.80 0.65 0.48
C THR A 204 -19.55 -0.68 -0.23
N ILE A 205 -19.32 -0.66 -1.56
CA ILE A 205 -19.03 -1.88 -2.32
C ILE A 205 -17.76 -2.57 -1.81
N LEU A 206 -16.72 -1.80 -1.47
CA LEU A 206 -15.47 -2.33 -0.93
C LEU A 206 -15.65 -2.89 0.49
N LYS A 207 -16.48 -2.23 1.31
CA LYS A 207 -16.78 -2.61 2.70
C LYS A 207 -17.55 -3.91 2.79
N GLU A 208 -18.53 -4.08 1.92
CA GLU A 208 -19.43 -5.23 1.90
C GLU A 208 -18.82 -6.46 1.22
N SER A 209 -17.71 -6.31 0.50
CA SER A 209 -17.02 -7.44 -0.12
C SER A 209 -16.27 -8.29 0.90
N SER A 210 -16.82 -9.46 1.20
CA SER A 210 -16.16 -10.49 2.00
C SER A 210 -14.87 -11.03 1.35
N GLN A 211 -14.77 -11.00 0.02
CA GLN A 211 -13.61 -11.47 -0.74
C GLN A 211 -12.37 -10.57 -0.56
N LEU A 212 -12.59 -9.31 -0.20
CA LEU A 212 -11.52 -8.33 0.03
C LEU A 212 -11.13 -8.19 1.50
N LYS A 213 -11.70 -9.00 2.40
CA LYS A 213 -11.37 -8.95 3.83
C LYS A 213 -9.87 -9.22 4.04
N ASP A 214 -9.24 -8.38 4.85
CA ASP A 214 -7.81 -8.45 5.22
C ASP A 214 -6.81 -8.32 4.04
N LYS A 215 -7.29 -7.97 2.84
CA LYS A 215 -6.44 -7.65 1.68
C LYS A 215 -6.28 -6.14 1.51
N PRO A 216 -5.08 -5.64 1.18
CA PRO A 216 -4.90 -4.24 0.85
C PRO A 216 -5.69 -3.87 -0.42
N LYS A 217 -6.38 -2.73 -0.35
CA LYS A 217 -7.15 -2.09 -1.43
C LYS A 217 -6.41 -0.81 -1.80
N LEU A 218 -5.82 -0.75 -2.98
CA LEU A 218 -5.07 0.40 -3.47
C LEU A 218 -5.90 1.10 -4.53
N ILE A 219 -6.30 2.35 -4.27
CA ILE A 219 -7.17 3.11 -5.16
C ILE A 219 -6.48 4.42 -5.57
N TYR A 220 -6.38 4.63 -6.87
CA TYR A 220 -5.79 5.84 -7.45
C TYR A 220 -6.84 6.60 -8.23
N ILE A 221 -7.11 7.84 -7.81
CA ILE A 221 -8.20 8.66 -8.37
C ILE A 221 -7.57 9.86 -9.09
N ASN A 222 -7.63 9.83 -10.42
CA ASN A 222 -7.18 10.91 -11.29
C ASN A 222 -8.39 11.66 -11.86
N ALA A 223 -8.95 12.53 -11.04
CA ALA A 223 -10.09 13.38 -11.36
C ALA A 223 -9.95 14.74 -10.65
N CYS A 224 -10.57 15.77 -11.21
CA CYS A 224 -10.68 17.07 -10.53
C CYS A 224 -11.55 16.93 -9.26
N GLN A 225 -11.30 17.80 -8.28
CA GLN A 225 -12.07 17.86 -7.03
C GLN A 225 -12.65 19.28 -6.82
N ALA A 226 -13.07 19.96 -7.88
CA ALA A 226 -13.52 21.36 -7.79
C ALA A 226 -15.02 21.48 -7.46
N LYS A 227 -15.39 22.56 -6.72
CA LYS A 227 -16.72 23.02 -6.18
C LYS A 227 -16.88 22.83 -4.66
N SER A 228 -17.61 23.76 -4.02
CA SER A 228 -17.40 24.27 -2.65
C SER A 228 -17.72 23.36 -1.44
N GLU A 229 -16.92 23.59 -0.40
CA GLU A 229 -16.94 23.15 1.02
C GLU A 229 -15.86 22.11 1.35
N LYS A 230 -15.13 22.37 2.46
CA LYS A 230 -14.02 21.55 2.94
C LYS A 230 -14.53 20.20 3.41
N GLU A 231 -14.49 19.19 2.54
CA GLU A 231 -14.79 17.81 2.91
C GLU A 231 -13.49 17.02 3.16
N ASP A 232 -13.43 16.33 4.30
CA ASP A 232 -12.33 15.41 4.63
C ASP A 232 -12.56 14.10 3.86
N VAL A 233 -11.51 13.54 3.25
CA VAL A 233 -11.55 12.25 2.54
C VAL A 233 -12.14 11.14 3.43
N LYS A 234 -11.96 11.21 4.76
CA LYS A 234 -12.58 10.31 5.74
C LYS A 234 -14.11 10.25 5.68
N GLN A 235 -14.76 11.28 5.12
CA GLN A 235 -16.21 11.31 4.93
C GLN A 235 -16.68 10.31 3.86
N TYR A 236 -15.82 9.98 2.90
CA TYR A 236 -16.17 9.04 1.83
C TYR A 236 -15.64 7.63 2.07
N PHE A 237 -14.46 7.51 2.69
CA PHE A 237 -13.77 6.25 2.86
C PHE A 237 -13.58 5.88 4.33
N ASP A 238 -14.16 4.75 4.74
CA ASP A 238 -14.12 4.23 6.12
C ASP A 238 -13.87 2.71 6.19
N VAL A 239 -13.24 2.15 5.16
CA VAL A 239 -12.93 0.72 5.02
C VAL A 239 -11.53 0.41 5.52
N ALA A 240 -11.35 -0.73 6.18
CA ALA A 240 -10.04 -1.22 6.62
C ALA A 240 -9.18 -1.73 5.45
N ASP A 241 -7.86 -1.72 5.63
CA ASP A 241 -6.91 -2.19 4.62
C ASP A 241 -7.00 -1.37 3.32
N LEU A 242 -7.26 -0.06 3.40
CA LEU A 242 -7.43 0.81 2.24
C LEU A 242 -6.30 1.85 2.14
N HIS A 243 -5.82 2.08 0.92
CA HIS A 243 -4.99 3.23 0.58
C HIS A 243 -5.61 3.92 -0.63
N VAL A 244 -5.91 5.21 -0.50
CA VAL A 244 -6.43 6.04 -1.59
C VAL A 244 -5.45 7.16 -1.87
N THR A 245 -5.06 7.34 -3.13
CA THR A 245 -4.28 8.49 -3.59
C THR A 245 -5.09 9.26 -4.61
N PHE A 246 -5.33 10.54 -4.33
CA PHE A 246 -5.96 11.47 -5.26
C PHE A 246 -4.89 12.26 -6.01
N ALA A 247 -5.15 12.51 -7.28
CA ALA A 247 -4.29 13.34 -8.12
C ALA A 247 -4.15 14.77 -7.62
N THR A 248 -5.16 15.27 -6.91
CA THR A 248 -5.22 16.63 -6.42
C THR A 248 -5.96 16.68 -5.08
N VAL A 249 -5.68 17.70 -4.25
CA VAL A 249 -6.42 17.99 -3.01
C VAL A 249 -7.85 18.45 -3.33
N PRO A 250 -8.80 18.37 -2.38
CA PRO A 250 -10.11 18.99 -2.53
C PRO A 250 -10.03 20.44 -3.01
N GLU A 251 -11.02 20.86 -3.79
CA GLU A 251 -11.14 22.19 -4.41
C GLU A 251 -10.11 22.51 -5.50
N SER A 252 -9.24 21.56 -5.86
CA SER A 252 -8.19 21.76 -6.87
C SER A 252 -8.43 21.01 -8.19
N LEU A 253 -7.73 21.47 -9.24
CA LEU A 253 -7.75 20.84 -10.56
C LEU A 253 -6.68 19.75 -10.67
N ALA A 254 -6.93 18.76 -11.53
CA ALA A 254 -5.94 17.78 -11.96
C ALA A 254 -5.50 18.10 -13.39
N TYR A 255 -4.24 18.48 -13.57
CA TYR A 255 -3.70 18.92 -14.87
C TYR A 255 -3.19 17.78 -15.72
N ARG A 256 -3.20 18.04 -17.03
CA ARG A 256 -2.81 17.07 -18.04
C ARG A 256 -2.31 17.70 -19.32
N SER A 257 -1.39 16.99 -19.97
CA SER A 257 -0.88 17.30 -21.30
C SER A 257 -1.28 16.21 -22.28
N SER A 258 -1.67 16.61 -23.49
CA SER A 258 -1.92 15.68 -24.60
C SER A 258 -0.68 14.88 -25.01
N LYS A 259 0.54 15.37 -24.71
CA LYS A 259 1.79 14.70 -25.09
C LYS A 259 2.32 13.73 -24.04
N ARG A 260 2.06 13.99 -22.75
CA ARG A 260 2.70 13.26 -21.63
C ARG A 260 1.72 12.51 -20.73
N GLY A 261 0.42 12.80 -20.82
CA GLY A 261 -0.56 12.32 -19.87
C GLY A 261 -0.75 13.28 -18.69
N SER A 262 -1.39 12.78 -17.63
CA SER A 262 -1.67 13.59 -16.44
C SER A 262 -0.42 13.76 -15.58
N LEU A 263 -0.30 14.94 -14.97
CA LEU A 263 0.86 15.27 -14.15
C LEU A 263 0.99 14.33 -12.94
N PHE A 264 -0.14 13.93 -12.36
CA PHE A 264 -0.17 12.96 -11.26
C PHE A 264 0.29 11.57 -11.70
N ILE A 265 -0.31 10.99 -12.75
CA ILE A 265 0.05 9.62 -13.17
C ILE A 265 1.49 9.58 -13.66
N GLU A 266 1.94 10.57 -14.45
CA GLU A 266 3.33 10.65 -14.86
C GLU A 266 4.29 10.67 -13.66
N SER A 267 3.96 11.43 -12.60
CA SER A 267 4.76 11.51 -11.38
C SER A 267 4.76 10.20 -10.59
N LEU A 268 3.58 9.62 -10.40
CA LEU A 268 3.41 8.33 -9.72
C LEU A 268 4.22 7.22 -10.41
N LEU A 269 4.08 7.10 -11.73
CA LEU A 269 4.80 6.10 -12.51
C LEU A 269 6.32 6.33 -12.47
N THR A 270 6.77 7.60 -12.46
CA THR A 270 8.20 7.92 -12.35
C THR A 270 8.76 7.45 -11.00
N VAL A 271 8.10 7.80 -9.90
CA VAL A 271 8.55 7.42 -8.54
C VAL A 271 8.52 5.92 -8.35
N TYR A 272 7.44 5.24 -8.73
CA TYR A 272 7.33 3.79 -8.59
C TYR A 272 8.33 3.05 -9.47
N LYS A 273 8.58 3.52 -10.70
CA LYS A 273 9.60 2.93 -11.58
C LYS A 273 11.01 3.10 -11.03
N ASN A 274 11.33 4.26 -10.44
CA ASN A 274 12.64 4.49 -9.82
C ASN A 274 12.86 3.62 -8.57
N ASN A 275 11.77 3.20 -7.92
CA ASN A 275 11.77 2.35 -6.74
C ASN A 275 11.31 0.90 -7.04
N LYS A 276 11.43 0.43 -8.29
CA LYS A 276 10.84 -0.84 -8.74
C LYS A 276 11.33 -2.09 -7.99
N GLU A 277 12.52 -2.05 -7.40
CA GLU A 277 13.09 -3.16 -6.61
C GLU A 277 12.46 -3.26 -5.21
N LYS A 278 11.93 -2.15 -4.68
CA LYS A 278 11.26 -2.08 -3.37
C LYS A 278 10.32 -0.87 -3.33
N CYS A 279 9.16 -1.02 -3.96
CA CYS A 279 8.19 0.06 -4.15
C CYS A 279 7.16 0.09 -3.03
N GLY A 280 7.44 0.84 -1.96
CA GLY A 280 6.51 1.01 -0.83
C GLY A 280 5.38 1.98 -1.14
N ILE A 281 4.13 1.51 -1.14
CA ILE A 281 2.98 2.29 -1.62
C ILE A 281 2.72 3.53 -0.77
N SER A 282 2.67 3.37 0.56
CA SER A 282 2.44 4.48 1.48
C SER A 282 3.69 5.31 1.75
N SER A 283 4.85 4.66 1.80
CA SER A 283 6.12 5.34 2.08
C SER A 283 6.54 6.27 0.94
N LEU A 284 6.18 5.98 -0.31
CA LEU A 284 6.53 6.85 -1.46
C LEU A 284 5.58 8.04 -1.69
N SER A 285 4.57 8.26 -0.84
CA SER A 285 3.60 9.35 -1.07
C SER A 285 4.22 10.74 -1.07
N PHE A 286 5.22 10.99 -0.22
CA PHE A 286 5.93 12.27 -0.18
C PHE A 286 6.81 12.47 -1.42
N GLU A 287 7.40 11.41 -1.97
CA GLU A 287 8.16 11.47 -3.22
C GLU A 287 7.25 11.77 -4.41
N ILE A 288 6.05 11.17 -4.45
CA ILE A 288 5.04 11.49 -5.47
C ILE A 288 4.67 12.97 -5.38
N ASN A 289 4.38 13.48 -4.18
CA ASN A 289 4.06 14.90 -3.98
C ASN A 289 5.21 15.81 -4.41
N ALA A 290 6.46 15.46 -4.09
CA ALA A 290 7.64 16.21 -4.52
C ALA A 290 7.81 16.19 -6.04
N GLN A 291 7.57 15.04 -6.68
CA GLN A 291 7.66 14.89 -8.13
C GLN A 291 6.57 15.68 -8.86
N VAL A 292 5.36 15.73 -8.29
CA VAL A 292 4.24 16.58 -8.75
C VAL A 292 4.62 18.05 -8.66
N ALA A 293 5.14 18.50 -7.51
CA ALA A 293 5.59 19.89 -7.31
C ALA A 293 6.70 20.30 -8.28
N GLU A 294 7.71 19.44 -8.48
CA GLU A 294 8.80 19.71 -9.43
C GLU A 294 8.29 19.86 -10.88
N LYS A 295 7.28 19.06 -11.28
CA LYS A 295 6.68 19.18 -12.60
C LYS A 295 5.78 20.40 -12.72
N ASN A 296 5.08 20.79 -11.66
CA ASN A 296 4.25 21.98 -11.60
C ASN A 296 5.04 23.24 -11.91
N ASP A 297 6.22 23.40 -11.30
CA ASP A 297 7.10 24.55 -11.53
C ASP A 297 7.47 24.69 -13.02
N LYS A 298 7.67 23.57 -13.71
CA LYS A 298 8.02 23.53 -15.14
C LYS A 298 6.87 23.92 -16.05
N ILE A 299 5.62 23.85 -15.59
CA ILE A 299 4.42 24.17 -16.38
C ILE A 299 3.59 25.33 -15.79
N SER A 300 4.11 25.99 -14.75
CA SER A 300 3.46 27.09 -14.01
C SER A 300 2.02 26.75 -13.60
N LYS A 301 1.83 25.56 -13.03
CA LYS A 301 0.56 25.09 -12.46
C LYS A 301 0.70 24.88 -10.95
N ASP A 302 -0.43 24.75 -10.27
CA ASP A 302 -0.47 24.44 -8.83
C ASP A 302 -1.39 23.24 -8.59
N GLN A 303 -0.79 22.09 -8.29
CA GLN A 303 -1.47 20.83 -8.04
C GLN A 303 -0.75 20.09 -6.93
N VAL A 304 -1.47 19.63 -5.91
CA VAL A 304 -0.89 18.85 -4.82
C VAL A 304 -1.68 17.56 -4.73
N SER A 305 -1.05 16.40 -4.91
CA SER A 305 -1.71 15.12 -4.66
C SER A 305 -1.95 14.91 -3.16
N SER A 306 -2.95 14.11 -2.83
CA SER A 306 -3.27 13.78 -1.45
C SER A 306 -3.46 12.28 -1.27
N ASN A 307 -3.24 11.78 -0.07
CA ASN A 307 -3.39 10.37 0.25
C ASN A 307 -4.13 10.17 1.57
N TYR A 308 -4.89 9.09 1.65
CA TYR A 308 -5.58 8.61 2.83
C TYR A 308 -5.32 7.11 2.99
N SER A 309 -5.05 6.65 4.21
CA SER A 309 -4.69 5.26 4.46
C SER A 309 -5.28 4.74 5.76
N THR A 310 -5.85 3.54 5.69
CA THR A 310 -6.26 2.67 6.81
C THR A 310 -5.53 1.32 6.76
N LEU A 311 -4.47 1.23 5.94
CA LEU A 311 -3.60 0.05 5.90
C LEU A 311 -3.05 -0.24 7.30
N LYS A 312 -3.06 -1.53 7.68
CA LYS A 312 -2.51 -2.02 8.96
C LYS A 312 -1.01 -2.32 8.86
N ARG A 313 -0.49 -2.48 7.65
CA ARG A 313 0.90 -2.84 7.32
C ARG A 313 1.34 -2.12 6.05
N GLU A 314 2.64 -2.07 5.78
CA GLU A 314 3.15 -1.54 4.51
C GLU A 314 2.75 -2.45 3.33
N VAL A 315 2.53 -1.87 2.16
CA VAL A 315 2.43 -2.65 0.91
C VAL A 315 3.68 -2.34 0.12
N ILE A 316 4.48 -3.36 -0.18
CA ILE A 316 5.72 -3.24 -0.94
C ILE A 316 5.55 -4.06 -2.21
N LEU A 317 5.59 -3.38 -3.36
CA LEU A 317 5.61 -4.02 -4.67
C LEU A 317 7.05 -4.19 -5.14
N GLN A 318 7.32 -5.27 -5.87
CA GLN A 318 8.64 -5.55 -6.44
C GLN A 318 8.46 -5.99 -7.89
N ALA A 319 9.19 -5.37 -8.80
CA ALA A 319 9.19 -5.77 -10.19
C ALA A 319 9.97 -7.09 -10.33
N THR A 320 9.48 -7.98 -11.20
CA THR A 320 10.30 -9.13 -11.63
C THR A 320 11.36 -8.65 -12.61
N ASP A 321 12.58 -9.19 -12.45
CA ASP A 321 13.64 -9.10 -13.46
C ASP A 321 13.21 -9.72 -14.80
#